data_AF-A0A4Q3WBL3-F1
#
_entry.id   AF-A0A4Q3WBL3-F1
#
_cell.length_a   1.000
_cell.length_b   1.000
_cell.length_c   1.000
_cell.angle_alpha   90.00
_cell.angle_beta   90.00
_cell.angle_gamma   90.00
#
_symmetry.space_group_name_H-M   'P 1'
#
loop_
_entity.id
_entity.type
_entity.pdbx_description
1 polymer ?
#
loop_
_entity_poly.entity_id
_entity_poly.type
_entity_poly.pdbx_seq_one_letter_code
_entity_poly.pdbx_strand_id
1 'polypeptide(L)'
;PDDRNLALIQELCGAELVISESNTFQIASYDPVRREVTTRLLEKLLHERSPNEDTVRRLFEKTKNDVTRKIEADGNRIAAELSQKDLNPEIKKMLGTLRYRYSFAQNQHFHVGEVGWLCGLLASEIGVEIASAKRAGLLHDVGKAMDHSIEGGHAVIGADFIHVHGEKPHIVHAVRAHHYEEQPGTDLAFLVIAADAMSGARPGARRATVNLYNAKIEMLNNIADSFRGVTKTLVLNAGREVRVLVDGRRVGDEASLKLCRDIANKIEDECQYPGQIKVVVIRETHAEAMAK
;
A
#
# COMPACT_ATOMS: atom_id res chain seq x y z
N PRO A 1 20.28 10.33 24.05
CA PRO A 1 20.62 11.69 23.60
C PRO A 1 19.94 12.71 24.51
N ASP A 2 20.58 13.84 24.78
CA ASP A 2 19.92 14.98 25.44
C ASP A 2 18.98 15.72 24.48
N ASP A 3 18.15 16.63 25.02
CA ASP A 3 17.15 17.38 24.23
C ASP A 3 17.76 18.17 23.07
N ARG A 4 19.01 18.64 23.23
CA ARG A 4 19.75 19.35 22.17
C ARG A 4 20.11 18.44 21.01
N ASN A 5 20.61 17.25 21.30
CA ASN A 5 20.89 16.25 20.26
C ASN A 5 19.60 15.81 19.56
N LEU A 6 18.48 15.67 20.27
CA LEU A 6 17.20 15.32 19.67
C LEU A 6 16.70 16.40 18.70
N ALA A 7 16.76 17.68 19.10
CA ALA A 7 16.45 18.80 18.22
C ALA A 7 17.34 18.82 16.97
N LEU A 8 18.65 18.61 17.15
CA LEU A 8 19.61 18.54 16.05
C LEU A 8 19.33 17.38 15.08
N ILE A 9 18.95 16.20 15.59
CA ILE A 9 18.61 15.04 14.74
C ILE A 9 17.38 15.36 13.89
N GLN A 10 16.34 15.96 14.48
CA GLN A 10 15.13 16.33 13.75
C GLN A 10 15.42 17.36 12.66
N GLU A 11 16.26 18.36 12.96
CA GLU A 11 16.71 19.37 12.00
C GLU A 11 17.47 18.73 10.82
N LEU A 12 18.50 17.93 11.12
CA LEU A 12 19.36 17.33 10.10
C LEU A 12 18.61 16.33 9.21
N CYS A 13 17.77 15.49 9.83
CA CYS A 13 17.06 14.45 9.10
C CYS A 13 15.76 14.93 8.45
N GLY A 14 15.22 16.07 8.89
CA GLY A 14 13.93 16.58 8.44
C GLY A 14 12.78 15.60 8.75
N ALA A 15 12.83 14.98 9.93
CA ALA A 15 11.84 14.04 10.45
C ALA A 15 11.53 14.36 11.91
N GLU A 16 10.29 14.15 12.33
CA GLU A 16 9.85 14.38 13.71
C GLU A 16 10.08 13.13 14.56
N LEU A 17 10.55 13.35 15.79
CA LEU A 17 10.79 12.30 16.78
C LEU A 17 9.83 12.48 17.96
N VAL A 18 8.97 11.49 18.17
CA VAL A 18 8.08 11.42 19.33
C VAL A 18 8.59 10.33 20.27
N ILE A 19 8.91 10.71 21.50
CA ILE A 19 9.35 9.78 22.55
C ILE A 19 8.13 9.36 23.35
N SER A 20 7.87 8.06 23.42
CA SER A 20 6.82 7.54 24.28
C SER A 20 7.31 7.36 25.72
N GLU A 21 6.37 7.21 26.66
CA GLU A 21 6.63 6.88 28.07
C GLU A 21 7.46 5.58 28.25
N SER A 22 7.45 4.70 27.25
CA SER A 22 8.21 3.44 27.23
C SER A 22 9.66 3.60 26.73
N ASN A 23 10.17 4.82 26.58
CA ASN A 23 11.48 5.14 25.97
C ASN A 23 11.64 4.58 24.54
N THR A 24 10.54 4.42 23.81
CA THR A 24 10.57 4.08 22.39
C THR A 24 10.46 5.34 21.54
N PHE A 25 11.23 5.40 20.46
CA PHE A 25 11.18 6.48 19.48
C PHE A 25 10.18 6.14 18.36
N GLN A 26 9.23 7.04 18.13
CA GLN A 26 8.39 7.04 16.93
C GLN A 26 8.92 8.10 15.97
N ILE A 27 9.09 7.72 14.70
CA ILE A 27 9.65 8.59 13.66
C ILE A 27 8.55 8.92 12.65
N ALA A 28 8.25 10.21 12.52
CA ALA A 28 7.25 10.72 11.59
C ALA A 28 7.93 11.51 10.45
N SER A 29 7.71 11.09 9.21
CA SER A 29 8.07 11.86 8.01
C SER A 29 7.33 11.31 6.78
N TYR A 30 6.88 12.22 5.92
CA TYR A 30 6.27 11.89 4.62
C TYR A 30 7.28 11.28 3.64
N ASP A 31 8.55 11.71 3.73
CA ASP A 31 9.64 11.16 2.93
C ASP A 31 10.16 9.86 3.61
N PRO A 32 10.05 8.69 2.94
CA PRO A 32 10.51 7.43 3.48
C PRO A 32 12.03 7.33 3.62
N VAL A 33 12.81 8.03 2.78
CA VAL A 33 14.27 8.03 2.87
C VAL A 33 14.73 8.77 4.11
N ARG A 34 14.08 9.91 4.43
CA ARG A 34 14.35 10.63 5.69
C ARG A 34 14.08 9.76 6.91
N ARG A 35 13.00 8.98 6.90
CA ARG A 35 12.71 8.01 7.98
C ARG A 35 13.83 6.99 8.10
N GLU A 36 14.28 6.39 7.01
CA GLU A 36 15.37 5.42 7.05
C GLU A 36 16.68 6.02 7.57
N VAL A 37 17.07 7.22 7.08
CA VAL A 37 18.28 7.91 7.53
C VAL A 37 18.20 8.18 9.04
N THR A 38 17.04 8.62 9.53
CA THR A 38 16.78 8.87 10.95
C THR A 38 16.88 7.58 11.77
N THR A 39 16.22 6.50 11.34
CA THR A 39 16.27 5.19 12.01
C THR A 39 17.71 4.71 12.16
N ARG A 40 18.47 4.68 11.07
CA ARG A 40 19.87 4.21 11.08
C ARG A 40 20.79 5.12 11.89
N LEU A 41 20.54 6.43 11.88
CA LEU A 41 21.29 7.37 12.71
C LEU A 41 21.05 7.07 14.19
N LEU A 42 19.79 6.90 14.60
CA LEU A 42 19.44 6.54 15.98
C LEU A 42 20.06 5.20 16.39
N GLU A 43 19.98 4.18 15.54
CA GLU A 43 20.63 2.88 15.79
C GLU A 43 22.14 3.01 16.02
N LYS A 44 22.83 3.81 15.19
CA LYS A 44 24.27 4.08 15.36
C LYS A 44 24.54 4.84 16.65
N LEU A 45 23.72 5.84 16.99
CA LEU A 45 23.86 6.64 18.21
C LEU A 45 23.63 5.82 19.49
N LEU A 46 22.81 4.78 19.46
CA LEU A 46 22.63 3.87 20.62
C LEU A 46 23.91 3.13 21.01
N HIS A 47 24.88 3.01 20.08
CA HIS A 47 26.17 2.39 20.34
C HIS A 47 27.24 3.39 20.81
N GLU A 48 26.94 4.69 20.78
CA GLU A 48 27.84 5.75 21.24
C GLU A 48 27.63 6.01 22.73
N ARG A 49 28.74 6.04 23.50
CA ARG A 49 28.66 6.19 24.97
C ARG A 49 28.20 7.56 25.44
N SER A 50 28.58 8.62 24.73
CA SER A 50 28.21 10.00 25.05
C SER A 50 28.24 10.86 23.77
N PRO A 51 27.18 10.80 22.95
CA PRO A 51 27.14 11.55 21.70
C PRO A 51 27.00 13.05 21.98
N ASN A 52 27.88 13.84 21.36
CA ASN A 52 27.77 15.30 21.27
C ASN A 52 27.30 15.72 19.87
N GLU A 53 27.04 17.01 19.68
CA GLU A 53 26.55 17.54 18.40
C GLU A 53 27.46 17.21 17.21
N ASP A 54 28.78 17.25 17.39
CA ASP A 54 29.76 16.88 16.34
C ASP A 54 29.64 15.40 15.96
N THR A 55 29.43 14.54 16.96
CA THR A 55 29.22 13.10 16.75
C THR A 55 27.94 12.87 15.96
N VAL A 56 26.85 13.57 16.30
CA VAL A 56 25.57 13.52 15.58
C VAL A 56 25.75 13.95 14.12
N ARG A 57 26.36 15.12 13.86
CA ARG A 57 26.59 15.63 12.50
C ARG A 57 27.44 14.68 11.66
N ARG A 58 28.53 14.17 12.22
CA ARG A 58 29.42 13.21 11.55
C ARG A 58 28.70 11.89 11.21
N LEU A 59 27.95 11.34 12.15
CA LEU A 59 27.21 10.10 11.94
C LEU A 59 26.05 10.29 10.96
N PHE A 60 25.40 11.45 10.98
CA PHE A 60 24.38 11.82 10.02
C PHE A 60 24.94 11.81 8.60
N GLU A 61 26.02 12.55 8.32
CA GLU A 61 26.62 12.61 6.98
C GLU A 61 27.07 11.22 6.50
N LYS A 62 27.69 10.43 7.38
CA LYS A 62 28.06 9.05 7.05
C LYS A 62 26.82 8.21 6.68
N THR A 63 25.74 8.32 7.44
CA THR A 63 24.52 7.53 7.25
C THR A 63 23.77 7.94 6.00
N LYS A 64 23.66 9.25 5.74
CA LYS A 64 23.10 9.80 4.50
C LYS A 64 23.86 9.28 3.27
N ASN A 65 25.19 9.28 3.31
CA ASN A 65 26.02 8.74 2.22
C ASN A 65 25.86 7.23 2.05
N ASP A 66 25.78 6.47 3.15
CA ASP A 66 25.55 5.02 3.11
C ASP A 66 24.20 4.69 2.47
N VAL A 67 23.13 5.40 2.85
CA VAL A 67 21.78 5.23 2.28
C VAL A 67 21.76 5.63 0.81
N THR A 68 22.37 6.75 0.45
CA THR A 68 22.44 7.20 -0.95
C THR A 68 23.15 6.19 -1.84
N ARG A 69 24.29 5.65 -1.40
CA ARG A 69 25.00 4.59 -2.13
C ARG A 69 24.14 3.34 -2.28
N LYS A 70 23.34 3.00 -1.26
CA LYS A 70 22.44 1.86 -1.30
C LYS A 70 21.31 2.06 -2.32
N ILE A 71 20.73 3.25 -2.37
CA ILE A 71 19.74 3.66 -3.38
C ILE A 71 20.31 3.48 -4.79
N GLU A 72 21.49 4.03 -5.05
CA GLU A 72 22.15 3.91 -6.35
C GLU A 72 22.44 2.45 -6.72
N ALA A 73 22.92 1.66 -5.76
CA ALA A 73 23.21 0.24 -5.97
C ALA A 73 21.93 -0.56 -6.29
N ASP A 74 20.84 -0.35 -5.53
CA ASP A 74 19.57 -1.05 -5.76
C ASP A 74 18.95 -0.66 -7.10
N GLY A 75 18.97 0.63 -7.45
CA GLY A 75 18.51 1.14 -8.75
C GLY A 75 19.27 0.57 -9.94
N ASN A 76 20.61 0.54 -9.86
CA ASN A 76 21.44 -0.08 -10.91
C ASN A 76 21.22 -1.59 -11.00
N ARG A 77 21.04 -2.26 -9.85
CA ARG A 77 20.81 -3.71 -9.79
C ARG A 77 19.50 -4.10 -10.45
N ILE A 78 18.38 -3.47 -10.10
CA ILE A 78 17.07 -3.81 -10.67
C ILE A 78 17.03 -3.53 -12.18
N ALA A 79 17.64 -2.42 -12.61
CA ALA A 79 17.78 -2.10 -14.03
C ALA A 79 18.59 -3.18 -14.77
N ALA A 80 19.69 -3.68 -14.18
CA ALA A 80 20.48 -4.75 -14.75
C ALA A 80 19.74 -6.10 -14.81
N GLU A 81 18.99 -6.46 -13.76
CA GLU A 81 18.19 -7.69 -13.70
C GLU A 81 17.16 -7.76 -14.84
N LEU A 82 16.57 -6.62 -15.23
CA LEU A 82 15.62 -6.50 -16.34
C LEU A 82 16.26 -6.15 -17.69
N SER A 83 17.59 -6.14 -17.78
CA SER A 83 18.34 -5.77 -18.99
C SER A 83 18.09 -4.34 -19.50
N GLN A 84 17.81 -3.40 -18.59
CA GLN A 84 17.54 -1.98 -18.84
C GLN A 84 18.69 -1.09 -18.32
N LYS A 85 19.95 -1.47 -18.58
CA LYS A 85 21.14 -0.78 -18.02
C LYS A 85 21.33 0.64 -18.53
N ASP A 86 20.78 0.95 -19.69
CA ASP A 86 20.82 2.21 -20.41
C ASP A 86 19.85 3.27 -19.85
N LEU A 87 19.05 2.93 -18.82
CA LEU A 87 18.20 3.90 -18.13
C LEU A 87 19.03 5.09 -17.61
N ASN A 88 18.41 6.27 -17.66
CA ASN A 88 18.99 7.50 -17.12
C ASN A 88 19.39 7.31 -15.63
N PRO A 89 20.56 7.80 -15.19
CA PRO A 89 21.00 7.70 -13.79
C PRO A 89 19.99 8.20 -12.77
N GLU A 90 19.28 9.31 -13.05
CA GLU A 90 18.27 9.85 -12.13
C GLU A 90 17.04 8.94 -12.06
N ILE A 91 16.64 8.30 -13.16
CA ILE A 91 15.58 7.28 -13.15
C ILE A 91 16.00 6.09 -12.30
N LYS A 92 17.23 5.59 -12.47
CA LYS A 92 17.75 4.48 -11.65
C LYS A 92 17.78 4.85 -10.17
N LYS A 93 18.17 6.08 -9.85
CA LYS A 93 18.12 6.60 -8.48
C LYS A 93 16.70 6.56 -7.91
N MET A 94 15.69 7.00 -8.65
CA MET A 94 14.29 6.91 -8.21
C MET A 94 13.82 5.46 -8.02
N LEU A 95 14.19 4.55 -8.92
CA LEU A 95 13.91 3.11 -8.75
C LEU A 95 14.55 2.54 -7.48
N GLY A 96 15.74 3.01 -7.13
CA GLY A 96 16.40 2.68 -5.86
C GLY A 96 15.67 3.25 -4.64
N THR A 97 15.18 4.48 -4.72
CA THR A 97 14.42 5.16 -3.66
C THR A 97 13.16 4.39 -3.27
N LEU A 98 12.50 3.73 -4.24
CA LEU A 98 11.34 2.87 -3.99
C LEU A 98 11.61 1.74 -2.97
N ARG A 99 12.87 1.44 -2.66
CA ARG A 99 13.24 0.43 -1.65
C ARG A 99 12.74 0.80 -0.25
N TYR A 100 12.53 2.08 0.01
CA TYR A 100 12.03 2.58 1.29
C TYR A 100 10.52 2.88 1.26
N ARG A 101 9.87 2.72 0.11
CA ARG A 101 8.43 2.92 -0.07
C ARG A 101 7.70 1.59 0.03
N TYR A 102 6.59 1.61 0.76
CA TYR A 102 5.66 0.47 0.85
C TYR A 102 4.28 0.93 0.42
N SER A 103 3.63 0.08 -0.37
CA SER A 103 2.21 0.17 -0.69
C SER A 103 1.54 -1.05 -0.05
N PHE A 104 0.72 -0.82 0.98
CA PHE A 104 0.23 -1.89 1.86
C PHE A 104 1.38 -2.69 2.49
N ALA A 105 1.46 -3.99 2.22
CA ALA A 105 2.51 -4.87 2.72
C ALA A 105 3.60 -5.15 1.67
N GLN A 106 3.52 -4.53 0.48
CA GLN A 106 4.47 -4.75 -0.60
C GLN A 106 5.50 -3.62 -0.66
N ASN A 107 6.77 -3.99 -0.70
CA ASN A 107 7.85 -3.05 -0.96
C ASN A 107 7.85 -2.66 -2.44
N GLN A 108 7.85 -1.36 -2.71
CA GLN A 108 7.60 -0.81 -4.04
C GLN A 108 8.75 -1.11 -5.02
N HIS A 109 9.99 -1.20 -4.55
CA HIS A 109 11.14 -1.57 -5.40
C HIS A 109 11.02 -2.98 -5.96
N PHE A 110 10.62 -3.95 -5.14
CA PHE A 110 10.42 -5.32 -5.61
C PHE A 110 9.17 -5.45 -6.49
N HIS A 111 8.13 -4.68 -6.18
CA HIS A 111 6.92 -4.61 -6.98
C HIS A 111 7.23 -4.20 -8.43
N VAL A 112 7.92 -3.07 -8.63
CA VAL A 112 8.20 -2.60 -10.00
C VAL A 112 9.10 -3.55 -10.79
N GLY A 113 10.03 -4.24 -10.12
CA GLY A 113 10.86 -5.26 -10.77
C GLY A 113 10.05 -6.47 -11.24
N GLU A 114 9.11 -6.92 -10.41
CA GLU A 114 8.20 -8.00 -10.78
C GLU A 114 7.25 -7.59 -11.90
N VAL A 115 6.64 -6.39 -11.83
CA VAL A 115 5.75 -5.90 -12.89
C VAL A 115 6.51 -5.79 -14.21
N GLY A 116 7.76 -5.31 -14.19
CA GLY A 116 8.64 -5.34 -15.36
C GLY A 116 8.85 -6.76 -15.89
N TRP A 117 9.10 -7.74 -15.02
CA TRP A 117 9.31 -9.13 -15.43
C TRP A 117 8.04 -9.73 -16.06
N LEU A 118 6.89 -9.52 -15.42
CA LEU A 118 5.57 -9.96 -15.90
C LEU A 118 5.22 -9.32 -17.25
N CYS A 119 5.47 -8.02 -17.43
CA CYS A 119 5.28 -7.35 -18.71
C CYS A 119 6.11 -8.02 -19.82
N GLY A 120 7.36 -8.36 -19.53
CA GLY A 120 8.22 -9.07 -20.47
C GLY A 120 7.69 -10.45 -20.86
N LEU A 121 7.15 -11.19 -19.89
CA LEU A 121 6.54 -12.51 -20.12
C LEU A 121 5.27 -12.40 -20.95
N LEU A 122 4.37 -11.49 -20.59
CA LEU A 122 3.13 -11.29 -21.34
C LEU A 122 3.41 -10.82 -22.76
N ALA A 123 4.38 -9.92 -22.94
CA ALA A 123 4.79 -9.43 -24.26
C ALA A 123 5.31 -10.55 -25.17
N SER A 124 6.04 -11.54 -24.63
CA SER A 124 6.52 -12.66 -25.44
C SER A 124 5.40 -13.57 -25.95
N GLU A 125 4.27 -13.63 -25.25
CA GLU A 125 3.11 -14.44 -25.67
C GLU A 125 2.30 -13.77 -26.78
N ILE A 126 2.26 -12.43 -26.82
CA ILE A 126 1.41 -11.67 -27.76
C ILE A 126 2.19 -10.95 -28.87
N GLY A 127 3.51 -11.16 -28.96
CA GLY A 127 4.35 -10.58 -30.02
C GLY A 127 4.65 -9.09 -29.86
N VAL A 128 4.55 -8.55 -28.64
CA VAL A 128 4.98 -7.18 -28.31
C VAL A 128 6.47 -7.17 -27.98
N GLU A 129 7.15 -6.06 -28.25
CA GLU A 129 8.58 -5.92 -28.00
C GLU A 129 8.90 -6.04 -26.49
N ILE A 130 9.62 -7.11 -26.13
CA ILE A 130 9.86 -7.54 -24.74
C ILE A 130 10.65 -6.50 -23.95
N ALA A 131 11.64 -5.85 -24.54
CA ALA A 131 12.46 -4.87 -23.82
C ALA A 131 11.64 -3.63 -23.44
N SER A 132 10.79 -3.13 -24.35
CA SER A 132 9.87 -2.01 -24.10
C SER A 132 8.83 -2.37 -23.05
N ALA A 133 8.30 -3.60 -23.09
CA ALA A 133 7.38 -4.10 -22.06
C ALA A 133 8.02 -4.14 -20.67
N LYS A 134 9.23 -4.72 -20.55
CA LYS A 134 9.98 -4.74 -19.30
C LYS A 134 10.27 -3.32 -18.79
N ARG A 135 10.66 -2.42 -19.69
CA ARG A 135 10.96 -1.03 -19.36
C ARG A 135 9.74 -0.28 -18.85
N ALA A 136 8.60 -0.38 -19.53
CA ALA A 136 7.36 0.26 -19.09
C ALA A 136 6.88 -0.29 -17.75
N GLY A 137 6.89 -1.61 -17.57
CA GLY A 137 6.53 -2.24 -16.30
C GLY A 137 7.46 -1.86 -15.14
N LEU A 138 8.77 -1.75 -15.39
CA LEU A 138 9.73 -1.29 -14.39
C LEU A 138 9.51 0.18 -13.98
N LEU A 139 9.03 1.01 -14.91
CA LEU A 139 8.89 2.45 -14.69
C LEU A 139 7.50 2.90 -14.25
N HIS A 140 6.46 2.05 -14.33
CA HIS A 140 5.07 2.44 -14.12
C HIS A 140 4.86 3.21 -12.80
N ASP A 141 5.52 2.76 -11.73
CA ASP A 141 5.33 3.27 -10.38
C ASP A 141 6.48 4.17 -9.88
N VAL A 142 7.37 4.62 -10.77
CA VAL A 142 8.53 5.46 -10.39
C VAL A 142 8.11 6.77 -9.73
N GLY A 143 6.91 7.28 -10.04
CA GLY A 143 6.35 8.48 -9.41
C GLY A 143 6.14 8.36 -7.90
N LYS A 144 5.97 7.14 -7.35
CA LYS A 144 5.84 6.92 -5.89
C LYS A 144 7.12 7.23 -5.10
N ALA A 145 8.23 7.45 -5.79
CA ALA A 145 9.46 7.95 -5.17
C ALA A 145 9.44 9.48 -4.93
N MET A 146 8.48 10.20 -5.53
CA MET A 146 8.44 11.67 -5.59
C MET A 146 7.07 12.27 -5.22
N ASP A 147 6.05 11.43 -5.01
CA ASP A 147 4.66 11.83 -4.74
C ASP A 147 4.48 12.70 -3.49
N HIS A 148 5.40 12.64 -2.53
CA HIS A 148 5.37 13.48 -1.34
C HIS A 148 5.82 14.93 -1.58
N SER A 149 6.43 15.22 -2.74
CA SER A 149 6.98 16.54 -3.07
C SER A 149 6.21 17.27 -4.18
N ILE A 150 5.35 16.55 -4.91
CA ILE A 150 4.69 17.05 -6.12
C ILE A 150 3.20 16.70 -6.04
N GLU A 151 2.35 17.69 -6.27
CA GLU A 151 0.90 17.50 -6.32
C GLU A 151 0.50 16.78 -7.62
N GLY A 152 -0.24 15.67 -7.49
CA GLY A 152 -0.75 14.90 -8.64
C GLY A 152 -0.77 13.39 -8.40
N GLY A 153 -1.34 12.66 -9.37
CA GLY A 153 -1.29 11.19 -9.38
C GLY A 153 0.12 10.70 -9.70
N HIS A 154 0.57 9.64 -9.03
CA HIS A 154 1.92 9.10 -9.21
C HIS A 154 2.20 8.62 -10.64
N ALA A 155 1.17 8.18 -11.38
CA ALA A 155 1.29 7.84 -12.80
C ALA A 155 1.70 9.05 -13.65
N VAL A 156 1.04 10.20 -13.42
CA VAL A 156 1.35 11.47 -14.10
C VAL A 156 2.73 11.97 -13.73
N ILE A 157 3.04 12.03 -12.42
CA ILE A 157 4.35 12.47 -11.90
C ILE A 157 5.47 11.60 -12.48
N GLY A 158 5.30 10.28 -12.47
CA GLY A 158 6.26 9.33 -13.01
C GLY A 158 6.47 9.53 -14.52
N ALA A 159 5.38 9.68 -15.27
CA ALA A 159 5.42 9.88 -16.72
C ALA A 159 6.12 11.20 -17.10
N ASP A 160 5.80 12.31 -16.44
CA ASP A 160 6.45 13.61 -16.65
C ASP A 160 7.95 13.54 -16.33
N PHE A 161 8.29 12.92 -15.21
CA PHE A 161 9.68 12.75 -14.79
C PHE A 161 10.49 11.96 -15.82
N ILE A 162 10.02 10.79 -16.26
CA ILE A 162 10.77 9.97 -17.22
C ILE A 162 10.82 10.62 -18.61
N HIS A 163 9.80 11.39 -18.99
CA HIS A 163 9.77 12.14 -20.25
C HIS A 163 10.90 13.19 -20.30
N VAL A 164 11.02 14.00 -19.24
CA VAL A 164 12.10 15.00 -19.12
C VAL A 164 13.49 14.36 -19.12
N HIS A 165 13.60 13.11 -18.66
CA HIS A 165 14.85 12.34 -18.65
C HIS A 165 15.12 11.53 -19.93
N GLY A 166 14.32 11.76 -20.99
CA GLY A 166 14.58 11.26 -22.33
C GLY A 166 13.94 9.91 -22.69
N GLU A 167 12.96 9.43 -21.90
CA GLU A 167 12.25 8.19 -22.25
C GLU A 167 11.36 8.33 -23.48
N LYS A 168 11.17 7.20 -24.18
CA LYS A 168 10.43 7.16 -25.44
C LYS A 168 8.93 7.41 -25.21
N PRO A 169 8.23 8.11 -26.13
CA PRO A 169 6.81 8.46 -25.95
C PRO A 169 5.87 7.30 -25.62
N HIS A 170 6.08 6.12 -26.23
CA HIS A 170 5.24 4.95 -25.95
C HIS A 170 5.45 4.38 -24.53
N ILE A 171 6.66 4.49 -23.97
CA ILE A 171 6.95 4.13 -22.57
C ILE A 171 6.27 5.14 -21.65
N VAL A 172 6.44 6.44 -21.93
CA VAL A 172 5.81 7.54 -21.18
C VAL A 172 4.29 7.37 -21.11
N HIS A 173 3.65 7.11 -22.24
CA HIS A 173 2.20 6.87 -22.32
C HIS A 173 1.79 5.64 -21.50
N ALA A 174 2.51 4.51 -21.60
CA ALA A 174 2.18 3.32 -20.81
C ALA A 174 2.28 3.57 -19.30
N VAL A 175 3.27 4.35 -18.87
CA VAL A 175 3.41 4.80 -17.47
C VAL A 175 2.32 5.80 -17.09
N ARG A 176 1.87 6.70 -17.98
CA ARG A 176 0.79 7.63 -17.64
C ARG A 176 -0.58 6.97 -17.56
N ALA A 177 -0.83 5.99 -18.41
CA ALA A 177 -2.15 5.39 -18.58
C ALA A 177 -2.45 4.22 -17.61
N HIS A 178 -1.48 3.74 -16.82
CA HIS A 178 -1.66 2.50 -16.05
C HIS A 178 -2.70 2.58 -14.92
N HIS A 179 -3.09 3.78 -14.50
CA HIS A 179 -4.23 4.01 -13.60
C HIS A 179 -5.35 4.83 -14.26
N TYR A 180 -5.39 4.82 -15.60
CA TYR A 180 -6.41 5.47 -16.44
C TYR A 180 -6.46 7.01 -16.32
N GLU A 181 -5.39 7.67 -15.87
CA GLU A 181 -5.25 9.14 -15.92
C GLU A 181 -5.10 9.66 -17.35
N GLU A 182 -4.58 8.82 -18.24
CA GLU A 182 -4.66 8.96 -19.68
C GLU A 182 -5.36 7.71 -20.24
N GLN A 183 -6.14 7.87 -21.32
CA GLN A 183 -6.83 6.74 -21.94
C GLN A 183 -5.81 5.72 -22.48
N PRO A 184 -5.81 4.45 -22.03
CA PRO A 184 -4.89 3.45 -22.55
C PRO A 184 -5.15 3.20 -24.04
N GLY A 185 -4.21 3.61 -24.90
CA GLY A 185 -4.31 3.47 -26.36
C GLY A 185 -3.34 2.46 -27.01
N THR A 186 -2.51 1.76 -26.23
CA THR A 186 -1.47 0.87 -26.77
C THR A 186 -1.43 -0.47 -26.05
N ASP A 187 -1.00 -1.53 -26.74
CA ASP A 187 -0.81 -2.86 -26.15
C ASP A 187 0.09 -2.80 -24.92
N LEU A 188 1.10 -1.94 -24.97
CA LEU A 188 2.03 -1.71 -23.87
C LEU A 188 1.34 -1.16 -22.62
N ALA A 189 0.39 -0.24 -22.76
CA ALA A 189 -0.37 0.29 -21.62
C ALA A 189 -1.24 -0.82 -20.99
N PHE A 190 -1.93 -1.61 -21.81
CA PHE A 190 -2.73 -2.73 -21.31
C PHE A 190 -1.88 -3.83 -20.65
N LEU A 191 -0.67 -4.08 -21.17
CA LEU A 191 0.29 -5.00 -20.56
C LEU A 191 0.72 -4.55 -19.16
N VAL A 192 1.05 -3.26 -19.00
CA VAL A 192 1.42 -2.69 -17.70
C VAL A 192 0.27 -2.81 -16.70
N ILE A 193 -0.96 -2.45 -17.11
CA ILE A 193 -2.16 -2.57 -16.28
C ILE A 193 -2.38 -4.01 -15.82
N ALA A 194 -2.28 -4.97 -16.75
CA ALA A 194 -2.45 -6.39 -16.44
C ALA A 194 -1.36 -6.90 -15.48
N ALA A 195 -0.09 -6.56 -15.74
CA ALA A 195 1.03 -6.98 -14.92
C ALA A 195 1.01 -6.39 -13.50
N ASP A 196 0.64 -5.11 -13.35
CA ASP A 196 0.44 -4.47 -12.04
C ASP A 196 -0.68 -5.18 -11.25
N ALA A 197 -1.83 -5.39 -11.88
CA ALA A 197 -2.93 -6.13 -11.27
C ALA A 197 -2.53 -7.54 -10.83
N MET A 198 -1.74 -8.25 -11.64
CA MET A 198 -1.19 -9.57 -11.30
C MET A 198 -0.24 -9.50 -10.09
N SER A 199 0.70 -8.56 -10.07
CA SER A 199 1.63 -8.40 -8.95
C SER A 199 0.90 -8.07 -7.64
N GLY A 200 -0.09 -7.17 -7.71
CA GLY A 200 -0.88 -6.73 -6.57
C GLY A 200 -1.89 -7.75 -6.04
N ALA A 201 -2.35 -8.69 -6.86
CA ALA A 201 -3.29 -9.74 -6.49
C ALA A 201 -2.63 -10.96 -5.81
N ARG A 202 -1.30 -11.04 -5.76
CA ARG A 202 -0.60 -12.21 -5.19
C ARG A 202 -0.92 -12.43 -3.70
N PRO A 203 -1.19 -13.68 -3.28
CA PRO A 203 -1.39 -14.00 -1.87
C PRO A 203 -0.18 -13.59 -1.03
N GLY A 204 -0.34 -12.60 -0.16
CA GLY A 204 0.77 -12.03 0.60
C GLY A 204 0.99 -10.53 0.42
N ALA A 205 0.78 -10.01 -0.80
CA ALA A 205 1.10 -8.62 -1.15
C ALA A 205 0.30 -7.58 -0.34
N ARG A 206 -0.90 -7.95 0.13
CA ARG A 206 -1.79 -7.10 0.93
C ARG A 206 -2.15 -7.74 2.30
N ARG A 207 -1.28 -8.59 2.84
CA ARG A 207 -1.54 -9.40 4.07
C ARG A 207 -1.85 -8.58 5.32
N ALA A 208 -1.24 -7.40 5.50
CA ALA A 208 -1.52 -6.54 6.64
C ALA A 208 -3.01 -6.17 6.73
N THR A 209 -3.72 -6.17 5.60
CA THR A 209 -5.16 -5.90 5.52
C THR A 209 -6.01 -7.15 5.80
N VAL A 210 -5.54 -8.37 5.57
CA VAL A 210 -6.36 -9.59 5.71
C VAL A 210 -6.66 -9.90 7.17
N ASN A 211 -5.71 -9.76 8.08
CA ASN A 211 -5.97 -10.02 9.50
C ASN A 211 -6.90 -8.97 10.11
N LEU A 212 -6.68 -7.68 9.81
CA LEU A 212 -7.60 -6.59 10.18
C LEU A 212 -8.98 -6.78 9.54
N TYR A 213 -9.03 -7.23 8.29
CA TYR A 213 -10.27 -7.54 7.59
C TYR A 213 -11.00 -8.72 8.24
N ASN A 214 -10.31 -9.83 8.52
CA ASN A 214 -10.91 -10.99 9.17
C ASN A 214 -11.40 -10.66 10.57
N ALA A 215 -10.58 -9.96 11.38
CA ALA A 215 -10.99 -9.48 12.70
C ALA A 215 -12.21 -8.57 12.61
N LYS A 216 -12.31 -7.73 11.57
CA LYS A 216 -13.48 -6.88 11.31
C LYS A 216 -14.72 -7.69 10.94
N ILE A 217 -14.59 -8.67 10.04
CA ILE A 217 -15.70 -9.55 9.66
C ILE A 217 -16.18 -10.35 10.88
N GLU A 218 -15.24 -10.86 11.67
CA GLU A 218 -15.52 -11.59 12.90
C GLU A 218 -16.23 -10.71 13.94
N MET A 219 -15.80 -9.46 14.11
CA MET A 219 -16.46 -8.50 15.00
C MET A 219 -17.90 -8.20 14.55
N LEU A 220 -18.13 -7.93 13.25
CA LEU A 220 -19.47 -7.69 12.70
C LEU A 220 -20.39 -8.92 12.85
N ASN A 221 -19.85 -10.14 12.66
CA ASN A 221 -20.57 -11.38 12.92
C ASN A 221 -20.93 -11.50 14.39
N ASN A 222 -19.97 -11.32 15.30
CA ASN A 222 -20.19 -11.44 16.74
C ASN A 222 -21.24 -10.44 17.25
N ILE A 223 -21.24 -9.20 16.75
CA ILE A 223 -22.25 -8.20 17.09
C ILE A 223 -23.63 -8.68 16.66
N ALA A 224 -23.81 -9.08 15.39
CA ALA A 224 -25.11 -9.50 14.88
C ALA A 224 -25.60 -10.81 15.52
N ASP A 225 -24.73 -11.80 15.69
CA ASP A 225 -25.04 -13.09 16.30
C ASP A 225 -25.35 -12.97 17.81
N SER A 226 -24.95 -11.87 18.46
CA SER A 226 -25.32 -11.61 19.86
C SER A 226 -26.81 -11.32 20.08
N PHE A 227 -27.55 -11.01 19.01
CA PHE A 227 -28.98 -10.71 19.11
C PHE A 227 -29.84 -11.97 19.08
N ARG A 228 -30.80 -12.05 20.00
CA ARG A 228 -31.73 -13.17 20.10
C ARG A 228 -32.61 -13.26 18.85
N GLY A 229 -32.67 -14.45 18.24
CA GLY A 229 -33.51 -14.73 17.08
C GLY A 229 -32.74 -14.73 15.76
N VAL A 230 -31.48 -14.28 15.76
CA VAL A 230 -30.55 -14.45 14.64
C VAL A 230 -30.17 -15.92 14.50
N THR A 231 -30.33 -16.46 13.30
CA THR A 231 -29.94 -17.83 12.95
C THR A 231 -28.63 -17.87 12.19
N LYS A 232 -28.33 -16.82 11.39
CA LYS A 232 -27.10 -16.71 10.61
C LYS A 232 -26.79 -15.28 10.24
N THR A 233 -25.53 -14.88 10.34
CA THR A 233 -25.03 -13.61 9.82
C THR A 233 -24.15 -13.81 8.58
N LEU A 234 -24.30 -12.92 7.60
CA LEU A 234 -23.51 -12.85 6.38
C LEU A 234 -22.98 -11.43 6.21
N VAL A 235 -21.66 -11.29 6.25
CA VAL A 235 -21.01 -10.00 6.02
C VAL A 235 -20.51 -9.95 4.57
N LEU A 236 -21.02 -9.00 3.79
CA LEU A 236 -20.81 -8.86 2.35
C LEU A 236 -20.09 -7.53 2.04
N ASN A 237 -19.65 -7.39 0.77
CA ASN A 237 -19.10 -6.15 0.23
C ASN A 237 -17.97 -5.56 1.10
N ALA A 238 -17.01 -6.41 1.50
CA ALA A 238 -15.91 -6.06 2.38
C ALA A 238 -16.32 -5.48 3.76
N GLY A 239 -17.48 -5.91 4.29
CA GLY A 239 -18.04 -5.42 5.54
C GLY A 239 -18.73 -4.06 5.41
N ARG A 240 -19.28 -3.76 4.23
CA ARG A 240 -20.22 -2.64 4.01
C ARG A 240 -21.68 -3.06 4.02
N GLU A 241 -21.95 -4.36 4.06
CA GLU A 241 -23.30 -4.89 4.18
C GLU A 241 -23.31 -6.08 5.15
N VAL A 242 -24.23 -6.06 6.11
CA VAL A 242 -24.46 -7.15 7.07
C VAL A 242 -25.88 -7.65 6.84
N ARG A 243 -26.00 -8.91 6.40
CA ARG A 243 -27.29 -9.59 6.25
C ARG A 243 -27.48 -10.59 7.37
N VAL A 244 -28.63 -10.50 8.01
CA VAL A 244 -28.96 -11.27 9.21
C VAL A 244 -30.20 -12.09 8.91
N LEU A 245 -30.10 -13.41 8.99
CA LEU A 245 -31.22 -14.32 8.79
C LEU A 245 -31.88 -14.60 10.12
N VAL A 246 -33.21 -14.63 10.11
CA VAL A 246 -34.04 -14.97 11.27
C VAL A 246 -35.15 -15.95 10.88
N ASP A 247 -35.52 -16.82 11.82
CA ASP A 247 -36.65 -17.74 11.65
C ASP A 247 -37.97 -16.95 11.73
N GLY A 248 -38.71 -16.91 10.62
CA GLY A 248 -39.99 -16.22 10.50
C GLY A 248 -41.10 -16.78 11.39
N ARG A 249 -40.94 -17.98 11.95
CA ARG A 249 -41.88 -18.51 12.94
C ARG A 249 -41.65 -17.94 14.34
N ARG A 250 -40.44 -17.42 14.61
CA ARG A 250 -40.02 -16.91 15.93
C ARG A 250 -39.93 -15.40 15.98
N VAL A 251 -39.59 -14.77 14.87
CA VAL A 251 -39.46 -13.32 14.76
C VAL A 251 -40.57 -12.81 13.83
N GLY A 252 -41.43 -11.94 14.38
CA GLY A 252 -42.49 -11.27 13.62
C GLY A 252 -41.96 -10.05 12.83
N ASP A 253 -42.82 -9.42 12.03
CA ASP A 253 -42.41 -8.33 11.15
C ASP A 253 -41.93 -7.09 11.92
N GLU A 254 -42.68 -6.68 12.95
CA GLU A 254 -42.30 -5.54 13.81
C GLU A 254 -40.99 -5.80 14.58
N ALA A 255 -40.84 -7.03 15.10
CA ALA A 255 -39.62 -7.46 15.77
C ALA A 255 -38.42 -7.47 14.82
N SER A 256 -38.62 -7.82 13.54
CA SER A 256 -37.56 -7.80 12.51
C SER A 256 -37.11 -6.38 12.18
N LEU A 257 -38.04 -5.41 12.12
CA LEU A 257 -37.71 -4.00 11.93
C LEU A 257 -36.91 -3.44 13.11
N LYS A 258 -37.33 -3.78 14.34
CA LYS A 258 -36.61 -3.39 15.55
C LYS A 258 -35.20 -4.00 15.59
N LEU A 259 -35.10 -5.30 15.35
CA LEU A 259 -33.82 -6.01 15.29
C LEU A 259 -32.85 -5.39 14.27
N CYS A 260 -33.35 -5.02 13.09
CA CYS A 260 -32.53 -4.37 12.07
C CYS A 260 -31.92 -3.04 12.55
N ARG A 261 -32.69 -2.23 13.29
CA ARG A 261 -32.23 -0.95 13.85
C ARG A 261 -31.27 -1.17 15.01
N ASP A 262 -31.58 -2.11 15.91
CA ASP A 262 -30.76 -2.39 17.08
C ASP A 262 -29.36 -2.92 16.67
N ILE A 263 -29.29 -3.77 15.64
CA ILE A 263 -28.01 -4.24 15.08
C ILE A 263 -27.22 -3.08 14.45
N ALA A 264 -27.88 -2.21 13.68
CA ALA A 264 -27.22 -1.06 13.06
C ALA A 264 -26.62 -0.12 14.11
N ASN A 265 -27.39 0.21 15.15
CA ASN A 265 -26.92 1.08 16.24
C ASN A 265 -25.75 0.46 17.00
N LYS A 266 -25.82 -0.84 17.32
CA LYS A 266 -24.71 -1.52 18.03
C LYS A 266 -23.44 -1.58 17.18
N ILE A 267 -23.56 -1.75 15.86
CA ILE A 267 -22.42 -1.65 14.95
C ILE A 267 -21.84 -0.23 14.96
N GLU A 268 -22.67 0.80 14.98
CA GLU A 268 -22.23 2.20 15.04
C GLU A 268 -21.48 2.52 16.34
N ASP A 269 -21.96 1.99 17.47
CA ASP A 269 -21.35 2.22 18.79
C ASP A 269 -20.02 1.45 18.97
N GLU A 270 -19.95 0.19 18.50
CA GLU A 270 -18.82 -0.70 18.75
C GLU A 270 -17.78 -0.73 17.61
N CYS A 271 -18.15 -0.34 16.38
CA CYS A 271 -17.25 -0.31 15.22
C CYS A 271 -16.88 1.12 14.81
N GLN A 272 -15.60 1.48 14.95
CA GLN A 272 -15.08 2.65 14.22
C GLN A 272 -14.93 2.28 12.73
N TYR A 273 -15.85 2.75 11.89
CA TYR A 273 -15.83 2.47 10.46
C TYR A 273 -15.99 3.73 9.60
N PRO A 274 -15.07 4.01 8.64
CA PRO A 274 -15.26 5.09 7.68
C PRO A 274 -16.32 4.70 6.65
N GLY A 275 -17.47 5.37 6.72
CA GLY A 275 -18.60 5.20 5.80
C GLY A 275 -19.76 4.41 6.39
N GLN A 276 -20.81 4.25 5.61
CA GLN A 276 -22.05 3.61 6.07
C GLN A 276 -22.02 2.09 5.89
N ILE A 277 -22.53 1.36 6.88
CA ILE A 277 -22.75 -0.09 6.81
C ILE A 277 -24.26 -0.33 6.66
N LYS A 278 -24.64 -1.02 5.60
CA LYS A 278 -26.04 -1.39 5.35
C LYS A 278 -26.39 -2.66 6.13
N VAL A 279 -27.38 -2.60 7.02
CA VAL A 279 -27.92 -3.78 7.71
C VAL A 279 -29.21 -4.22 7.02
N VAL A 280 -29.34 -5.52 6.77
CA VAL A 280 -30.53 -6.13 6.18
C VAL A 280 -30.93 -7.35 7.00
N VAL A 281 -32.15 -7.36 7.53
CA VAL A 281 -32.73 -8.55 8.16
C VAL A 281 -33.58 -9.30 7.13
N ILE A 282 -33.29 -10.59 6.96
CA ILE A 282 -34.01 -11.49 6.06
C ILE A 282 -34.76 -12.51 6.91
N ARG A 283 -36.09 -12.51 6.76
CA ARG A 283 -36.98 -13.41 7.48
C ARG A 283 -37.27 -14.62 6.61
N GLU A 284 -36.90 -15.80 7.10
CA GLU A 284 -37.01 -17.04 6.33
C GLU A 284 -38.07 -17.96 6.93
N THR A 285 -38.90 -18.57 6.09
CA THR A 285 -39.88 -19.59 6.52
C THR A 285 -39.62 -20.86 5.74
N HIS A 286 -39.24 -21.94 6.44
CA HIS A 286 -39.12 -23.26 5.84
C HIS A 286 -40.43 -24.03 6.03
N ALA A 287 -40.88 -24.75 5.00
CA ALA A 287 -42.03 -25.63 5.06
C ALA A 287 -41.71 -26.90 4.27
N GLU A 288 -41.94 -28.06 4.89
CA GLU A 288 -41.66 -29.37 4.32
C GLU A 288 -42.89 -30.26 4.52
N ALA A 289 -43.20 -31.08 3.52
CA ALA A 289 -44.27 -32.08 3.58
C ALA A 289 -43.78 -33.35 2.87
N MET A 290 -44.09 -34.52 3.44
CA MET A 290 -43.84 -35.81 2.79
C MET A 290 -45.13 -36.34 2.17
N ALA A 291 -45.07 -36.70 0.88
CA ALA A 291 -46.10 -37.49 0.23
C ALA A 291 -45.84 -38.98 0.47
N LYS A 292 -46.90 -39.78 0.55
CA LYS A 292 -46.83 -41.25 0.56
C LYS A 292 -47.10 -41.80 -0.83
#